data_AF-A0A1Q9PXQ2-F1
#
_entry.id   AF-A0A1Q9PXQ2-F1
#
_cell.length_a   1.000
_cell.length_b   1.000
_cell.length_c   1.000
_cell.angle_alpha   90.00
_cell.angle_beta   90.00
_cell.angle_gamma   90.00
#
_symmetry.space_group_name_H-M   'P 1'
#
loop_
_entity.id
_entity.type
_entity.pdbx_description
1 polymer ?
#
loop_
_entity_poly.entity_id
_entity_poly.type
_entity_poly.pdbx_seq_one_letter_code
_entity_poly.pdbx_strand_id
1 'polypeptide(L)'
;MKVICDECKKEFEIDLQTEIAKDNIEKNFFVCPNCDKEYIAFCTNQSVRKNQASIRMLYRDLRVAKTKKQNDKIKSKIKELEIVIKNEMDNLKGLIITSTD
;
A
#
# COMPACT_ATOMS: atom_id res chain seq x y z
N MET A 1 15.61 -7.01 -1.55
CA MET A 1 14.75 -8.22 -1.74
C MET A 1 14.89 -8.64 -3.18
N LYS A 2 15.14 -9.92 -3.46
CA LYS A 2 15.31 -10.42 -4.83
C LYS A 2 13.99 -10.97 -5.38
N VAL A 3 13.69 -10.67 -6.64
CA VAL A 3 12.51 -11.16 -7.36
C VAL A 3 12.87 -11.60 -8.77
N ILE A 4 12.04 -12.44 -9.36
CA ILE A 4 12.16 -12.88 -10.76
C ILE A 4 11.18 -12.06 -11.59
N CYS A 5 11.67 -11.37 -12.61
CA CYS A 5 10.83 -10.67 -13.58
C CYS A 5 9.93 -11.66 -14.32
N ASP A 6 8.63 -11.43 -14.34
CA ASP A 6 7.67 -12.27 -15.06
C ASP A 6 7.75 -12.09 -16.59
N GLU A 7 8.30 -10.99 -17.08
CA GLU A 7 8.52 -10.76 -18.52
C GLU A 7 9.82 -11.42 -19.01
N CYS A 8 10.99 -11.02 -18.49
CA CYS A 8 12.29 -11.48 -19.00
C CYS A 8 12.92 -12.66 -18.23
N LYS A 9 12.28 -13.12 -17.15
CA LYS A 9 12.69 -14.27 -16.31
C LYS A 9 14.05 -14.11 -15.60
N LYS A 10 14.64 -12.92 -15.60
CA LYS A 10 15.88 -12.63 -14.88
C LYS A 10 15.58 -12.23 -13.43
N GLU A 11 16.48 -12.62 -12.54
CA GLU A 11 16.48 -12.16 -11.14
C GLU A 11 17.00 -10.71 -11.08
N PHE A 12 16.39 -9.90 -10.23
CA PHE A 12 16.90 -8.57 -9.89
C PHE A 12 16.53 -8.20 -8.44
N GLU A 13 17.25 -7.22 -7.90
CA GLU A 13 16.90 -6.60 -6.62
C GLU A 13 15.87 -5.49 -6.83
N ILE A 14 14.81 -5.50 -6.03
CA ILE A 14 13.84 -4.42 -6.01
C ILE A 14 14.51 -3.15 -5.48
N ASP A 15 14.58 -2.14 -6.35
CA ASP A 15 14.80 -0.74 -5.98
C ASP A 15 13.46 0.00 -6.04
N LEU A 16 12.90 0.31 -4.87
CA LEU A 16 11.57 0.93 -4.78
C LEU A 16 11.68 2.44 -5.00
N GLN A 17 10.99 2.92 -6.02
CA GLN A 17 10.90 4.32 -6.40
C GLN A 17 9.53 4.88 -6.06
N THR A 18 9.48 6.19 -5.88
CA THR A 18 8.25 6.92 -5.56
C THR A 18 8.15 8.15 -6.44
N GLU A 19 6.97 8.37 -7.02
CA GLU A 19 6.65 9.61 -7.74
C GLU A 19 5.26 10.13 -7.38
N ILE A 20 5.06 11.43 -7.54
CA ILE A 20 3.72 12.03 -7.50
C ILE A 20 3.16 11.96 -8.91
N ALA A 21 2.15 11.11 -9.09
CA ALA A 21 1.40 10.99 -10.31
C ALA A 21 0.19 11.95 -10.30
N LYS A 22 -0.86 11.59 -11.03
CA LYS A 22 -2.09 12.39 -11.17
C LYS A 22 -2.75 12.68 -9.81
N ASP A 23 -3.33 13.87 -9.67
CA ASP A 23 -4.19 14.27 -8.53
C ASP A 23 -3.57 14.01 -7.13
N ASN A 24 -2.26 14.23 -6.99
CA ASN A 24 -1.49 13.97 -5.75
C ASN A 24 -1.52 12.50 -5.29
N ILE A 25 -1.75 11.56 -6.21
CA ILE A 25 -1.57 10.13 -5.97
C ILE A 25 -0.07 9.85 -5.99
N GLU A 26 0.43 9.26 -4.93
CA GLU A 26 1.81 8.82 -4.81
C GLU A 26 1.92 7.38 -5.30
N LYS A 27 2.59 7.19 -6.44
CA LYS A 27 2.85 5.88 -7.05
C LYS A 27 4.17 5.35 -6.51
N ASN A 28 4.12 4.19 -5.86
CA ASN A 28 5.31 3.45 -5.43
C ASN A 28 5.50 2.27 -6.38
N PHE A 29 6.63 2.23 -7.07
CA PHE A 29 6.89 1.30 -8.16
C PHE A 29 8.34 0.86 -8.19
N PHE A 30 8.65 -0.17 -8.98
CA PHE A 30 10.02 -0.56 -9.28
C PHE A 30 10.10 -0.98 -10.74
N VAL A 31 11.30 -0.90 -11.31
CA VAL A 31 11.54 -1.22 -12.72
C VAL A 31 12.50 -2.39 -12.80
N CYS A 32 12.20 -3.38 -13.64
CA CYS A 32 13.16 -4.43 -13.94
C CYS A 32 14.33 -3.82 -14.73
N PRO A 33 15.58 -3.85 -14.21
CA PRO A 33 16.71 -3.20 -14.88
C PRO A 33 17.19 -3.94 -16.14
N ASN A 34 16.57 -5.09 -16.45
CA ASN A 34 16.95 -5.92 -17.60
C ASN A 34 16.04 -5.74 -18.82
N CYS A 35 14.81 -5.27 -18.63
CA CYS A 35 13.80 -5.18 -19.68
C CYS A 35 12.84 -4.00 -19.51
N ASP A 36 13.13 -3.10 -18.57
CA ASP A 36 12.41 -1.85 -18.31
C ASP A 36 10.93 -2.01 -17.97
N LYS A 37 10.49 -3.22 -17.61
CA LYS A 37 9.12 -3.45 -17.14
C LYS A 37 8.91 -2.74 -15.81
N GLU A 38 7.98 -1.79 -15.78
CA GLU A 38 7.51 -1.14 -14.57
C GLU A 38 6.49 -2.01 -13.82
N TYR A 39 6.62 -2.07 -12.50
CA TYR A 39 5.71 -2.74 -11.59
C TYR A 39 5.22 -1.75 -10.53
N ILE A 40 3.92 -1.43 -10.53
CA ILE A 40 3.31 -0.63 -9.47
C ILE A 40 3.11 -1.51 -8.24
N ALA A 41 3.91 -1.28 -7.21
CA ALA A 41 3.80 -1.97 -5.92
C ALA A 41 2.52 -1.53 -5.20
N PHE A 42 2.33 -0.22 -5.04
CA PHE A 42 1.11 0.34 -4.45
C PHE A 42 0.96 1.84 -4.75
N CYS A 43 -0.26 2.34 -4.60
CA CYS A 43 -0.57 3.77 -4.70
C CYS A 43 -1.12 4.27 -3.36
N THR A 44 -0.76 5.49 -2.96
CA THR A 44 -1.33 6.14 -1.77
C THR A 44 -1.76 7.57 -2.05
N ASN A 45 -2.59 8.13 -1.17
CA ASN A 45 -2.91 9.54 -1.15
C ASN A 45 -3.04 10.00 0.32
N GLN A 46 -3.46 11.26 0.51
CA GLN A 46 -3.62 11.79 1.86
C GLN A 46 -4.65 11.02 2.70
N SER A 47 -5.74 10.50 2.09
CA SER A 47 -6.76 9.69 2.79
C SER A 47 -6.16 8.38 3.31
N VAL A 48 -5.53 7.62 2.42
CA VAL A 48 -4.85 6.36 2.75
C VAL A 48 -3.84 6.57 3.88
N ARG A 49 -2.99 7.61 3.78
CA ARG A 49 -1.97 7.91 4.80
C ARG A 49 -2.57 8.26 6.16
N LYS A 50 -3.73 8.95 6.20
CA LYS A 50 -4.48 9.22 7.43
C LYS A 50 -5.03 7.94 8.04
N ASN A 51 -5.64 7.07 7.24
CA ASN A 51 -6.20 5.80 7.72
C ASN A 51 -5.10 4.87 8.26
N GLN A 52 -3.94 4.80 7.58
CA GLN A 52 -2.77 4.07 8.08
C GLN A 52 -2.26 4.65 9.41
N ALA A 53 -2.29 5.98 9.60
CA ALA A 53 -1.96 6.62 10.86
C ALA A 53 -2.94 6.22 11.98
N SER A 54 -4.23 6.17 11.68
CA SER A 54 -5.26 5.69 12.61
C SER A 54 -5.02 4.23 13.03
N ILE A 55 -4.66 3.35 12.11
CA ILE A 55 -4.26 1.96 12.45
C ILE A 55 -3.05 1.95 13.39
N ARG A 56 -2.03 2.77 13.13
CA ARG A 56 -0.86 2.87 14.04
C ARG A 56 -1.27 3.32 15.45
N MET A 57 -2.25 4.21 15.57
CA MET A 57 -2.80 4.60 16.87
C MET A 57 -3.59 3.46 17.54
N LEU A 58 -4.44 2.76 16.80
CA LEU A 58 -5.19 1.61 17.31
C LEU A 58 -4.26 0.50 17.83
N TYR A 59 -3.13 0.24 17.17
CA TYR A 59 -2.13 -0.70 17.69
C TYR A 59 -1.46 -0.23 18.98
N ARG A 60 -1.33 1.09 19.20
CA ARG A 60 -0.86 1.63 20.49
C ARG A 60 -1.93 1.43 21.57
N ASP A 61 -3.19 1.68 21.25
CA ASP A 61 -4.32 1.45 22.16
C ASP A 61 -4.44 -0.04 22.55
N LEU A 62 -4.17 -0.94 21.59
CA LEU A 62 -4.19 -2.38 21.83
C LEU A 62 -3.17 -2.79 22.91
N ARG A 63 -2.00 -2.16 22.96
CA ARG A 63 -0.94 -2.46 23.95
C ARG A 63 -1.34 -2.10 25.38
N VAL A 64 -2.26 -1.13 25.56
CA VAL A 64 -2.70 -0.64 26.87
C VAL A 64 -4.11 -1.11 27.25
N ALA A 65 -4.75 -1.91 26.39
CA ALA A 65 -6.09 -2.44 26.63
C ALA A 65 -6.10 -3.40 27.82
N LYS A 66 -7.01 -3.17 28.78
CA LYS A 66 -7.05 -3.92 30.06
C LYS A 66 -8.02 -5.09 30.04
N THR A 67 -8.90 -5.16 29.03
CA THR A 67 -9.97 -6.17 28.96
C THR A 67 -10.02 -6.82 27.59
N LYS A 68 -10.54 -8.06 27.55
CA LYS A 68 -10.82 -8.77 26.30
C LYS A 68 -11.78 -7.97 25.40
N LYS A 69 -12.85 -7.40 25.98
CA LYS A 69 -13.82 -6.57 25.25
C LYS A 69 -13.19 -5.35 24.57
N GLN A 70 -12.25 -4.66 25.25
CA GLN A 70 -11.50 -3.55 24.64
C GLN A 70 -10.61 -4.04 23.50
N ASN A 71 -9.87 -5.14 23.72
CA ASN A 71 -9.04 -5.76 22.69
C ASN A 71 -9.85 -6.11 21.44
N ASP A 72 -10.98 -6.80 21.61
CA ASP A 72 -11.83 -7.24 20.50
C ASP A 72 -12.37 -6.03 19.72
N LYS A 73 -12.81 -4.97 20.42
CA LYS A 73 -13.28 -3.74 19.78
C LYS A 73 -12.18 -3.04 18.95
N ILE A 74 -10.96 -2.97 19.47
CA ILE A 74 -9.82 -2.36 18.76
C ILE A 74 -9.46 -3.19 17.53
N LYS A 75 -9.40 -4.53 17.67
CA LYS A 75 -9.13 -5.44 16.55
C LYS A 75 -10.16 -5.33 15.43
N SER A 76 -11.45 -5.22 15.76
CA SER A 76 -12.50 -5.01 14.76
C SER A 76 -12.29 -3.72 13.98
N LYS A 77 -11.97 -2.61 14.65
CA LYS A 77 -11.68 -1.32 13.99
C LYS A 77 -10.46 -1.37 13.08
N ILE A 78 -9.40 -2.08 13.51
CA ILE A 78 -8.21 -2.27 12.67
C ILE A 78 -8.60 -3.01 11.39
N LYS A 79 -9.34 -4.13 11.52
CA LYS A 79 -9.79 -4.94 10.38
C LYS A 79 -10.67 -4.12 9.40
N GLU A 80 -11.58 -3.31 9.92
CA GLU A 80 -12.42 -2.43 9.10
C GLU A 80 -11.57 -1.42 8.32
N LEU A 81 -10.61 -0.77 8.98
CA LEU A 81 -9.72 0.19 8.32
C LEU A 81 -8.77 -0.46 7.31
N GLU A 82 -8.30 -1.69 7.56
CA GLU A 82 -7.46 -2.43 6.61
C GLU A 82 -8.22 -2.70 5.30
N ILE A 83 -9.51 -3.05 5.39
CA ILE A 83 -10.37 -3.24 4.21
C ILE A 83 -10.54 -1.92 3.45
N VAL A 84 -10.82 -0.82 4.16
CA VAL A 84 -10.97 0.51 3.55
C VAL A 84 -9.68 0.94 2.84
N ILE A 85 -8.53 0.82 3.52
CA ILE A 85 -7.23 1.17 2.96
C ILE A 85 -6.94 0.35 1.71
N LYS A 86 -7.16 -0.98 1.76
CA LYS A 86 -6.93 -1.85 0.61
C LYS A 86 -7.77 -1.41 -0.60
N ASN A 87 -9.07 -1.22 -0.39
CA ASN A 87 -9.96 -0.81 -1.47
C ASN A 87 -9.59 0.58 -2.03
N GLU A 88 -9.23 1.53 -1.18
CA GLU A 88 -8.74 2.84 -1.62
C GLU A 88 -7.47 2.71 -2.46
N MET A 89 -6.47 1.94 -2.00
CA MET A 89 -5.22 1.74 -2.73
C MET A 89 -5.43 1.04 -4.08
N ASP A 90 -6.33 0.05 -4.14
CA ASP A 90 -6.69 -0.65 -5.38
C ASP A 90 -7.37 0.32 -6.38
N ASN A 91 -8.28 1.17 -5.90
CA ASN A 91 -8.92 2.21 -6.72
C ASN A 91 -7.89 3.22 -7.25
N LEU A 92 -6.97 3.68 -6.39
CA LEU A 92 -5.90 4.60 -6.80
C LEU A 92 -5.00 3.99 -7.86
N LYS A 93 -4.65 2.70 -7.71
CA LYS A 93 -3.88 1.97 -8.72
C LYS A 93 -4.63 1.86 -10.05
N GLY A 94 -5.94 1.60 -10.01
CA GLY A 94 -6.80 1.60 -11.19
C GLY A 94 -6.77 2.93 -11.96
N LEU A 95 -6.86 4.06 -11.25
CA LEU A 95 -6.81 5.40 -11.86
C LEU A 95 -5.48 5.68 -12.57
N ILE A 96 -4.37 5.14 -12.07
CA ILE A 96 -3.04 5.30 -12.70
C ILE A 96 -2.95 4.43 -13.96
N ILE A 97 -3.38 3.17 -13.90
CA ILE A 97 -3.29 2.24 -15.03
C ILE A 97 -4.23 2.64 -16.18
N THR A 98 -5.43 3.18 -15.89
CA THR A 98 -6.37 3.58 -16.95
C THR A 98 -6.03 4.93 -17.59
N SER A 99 -4.98 5.62 -17.13
CA SER A 99 -4.56 6.92 -17.69
C SER A 99 -3.39 6.80 -18.68
N THR A 100 -2.95 5.57 -18.99
CA THR A 100 -1.84 5.31 -19.93
C THR A 100 -2.29 4.93 -21.36
N ASP A 101 -3.55 5.18 -21.71
CA ASP A 101 -4.12 4.98 -23.05
C ASP A 101 -4.44 6.32 -23.75
#